data_AF-A0A1R1YXX7-F1
#
_entry.id   AF-A0A1R1YXX7-F1
#
_cell.length_a   1.000
_cell.length_b   1.000
_cell.length_c   1.000
_cell.angle_alpha   90.00
_cell.angle_beta   90.00
_cell.angle_gamma   90.00
#
_symmetry.space_group_name_H-M   'P 1'
#
loop_
_entity.id
_entity.type
_entity.pdbx_description
1 polymer ?
#
loop_
_entity_poly.entity_id
_entity_poly.type
_entity_poly.pdbx_seq_one_letter_code
_entity_poly.pdbx_strand_id
1 'polypeptide(L)'
;MAVQVSIVSGYLAYLIAYTGIRQHHTAADTVLKSFAFGLFATAIMKWGYQHPVFTPLVALSLSLVAGICWRLFGMAAWQSVMRNSRVSWSDDIPTAWLSITATDTRYRPSQVVIDVEGGRTLMCDDTRPYADAPHGPCIFGADGGVAFYVTSEFRDGEWIDHQDVRHPTQGDKITYIPASAVKRVEIRYWTEANGRASPGAVETTEPAGEATA
;
A
#
# COMPACT_ATOMS: atom_id res chain seq x y z
N MET A 1 -25.43 1.14 -26.11
CA MET A 1 -23.99 0.86 -25.90
C MET A 1 -23.29 1.91 -25.03
N ALA A 2 -23.43 3.22 -25.28
CA ALA A 2 -22.71 4.24 -24.51
C ALA A 2 -22.92 4.19 -22.98
N VAL A 3 -24.15 3.98 -22.52
CA VAL A 3 -24.47 3.89 -21.08
C VAL A 3 -23.82 2.66 -20.43
N GLN A 4 -23.81 1.51 -21.11
CA GLN A 4 -23.18 0.28 -20.61
C GLN A 4 -21.66 0.44 -20.47
N VAL A 5 -21.02 1.03 -21.49
CA VAL A 5 -19.57 1.30 -21.46
C VAL A 5 -19.21 2.26 -20.32
N SER A 6 -20.01 3.31 -20.13
CA SER A 6 -19.83 4.30 -19.06
C SER A 6 -19.95 3.70 -17.64
N ILE A 7 -20.94 2.82 -17.42
CA ILE A 7 -21.11 2.14 -16.12
C ILE A 7 -19.94 1.20 -15.84
N VAL A 8 -19.55 0.39 -16.83
CA VAL A 8 -18.46 -0.59 -16.68
C VAL A 8 -17.10 0.11 -16.49
N SER A 9 -16.80 1.14 -17.28
CA SER A 9 -15.55 1.88 -17.16
C SER A 9 -15.47 2.66 -15.85
N GLY A 10 -16.58 3.25 -15.41
CA GLY A 10 -16.66 3.94 -14.12
C GLY A 10 -16.44 3.02 -12.92
N TYR A 11 -17.00 1.81 -12.96
CA TYR A 11 -16.76 0.81 -11.90
C TYR A 11 -15.32 0.31 -11.89
N LEU A 12 -14.71 0.05 -13.05
CA LEU A 12 -13.30 -0.36 -13.12
C LEU A 12 -12.35 0.75 -12.62
N ALA A 13 -12.61 2.00 -13.00
CA ALA A 13 -11.86 3.15 -12.50
C ALA A 13 -11.98 3.28 -10.97
N TYR A 14 -13.18 3.05 -10.42
CA TYR A 14 -13.39 3.00 -8.96
C TYR A 14 -12.59 1.87 -8.31
N LEU A 15 -12.57 0.67 -8.88
CA LEU A 15 -11.81 -0.47 -8.35
C LEU A 15 -10.30 -0.17 -8.29
N ILE A 16 -9.75 0.49 -9.31
CA ILE A 16 -8.34 0.89 -9.34
C ILE A 16 -8.07 2.03 -8.36
N ALA A 17 -8.96 3.01 -8.29
CA ALA A 17 -8.80 4.17 -7.42
C ALA A 17 -8.79 3.78 -5.93
N TYR A 18 -9.60 2.79 -5.53
CA TYR A 18 -9.83 2.43 -4.13
C TYR A 18 -9.43 0.99 -3.77
N THR A 19 -8.56 0.35 -4.54
CA THR A 19 -8.05 -1.00 -4.21
C THR A 19 -7.33 -0.97 -2.86
N GLY A 20 -7.80 -1.79 -1.91
CA GLY A 20 -7.27 -1.86 -0.54
C GLY A 20 -8.00 -1.00 0.51
N ILE A 21 -8.86 -0.06 0.10
CA ILE A 21 -9.57 0.87 1.01
C ILE A 21 -11.11 0.67 0.96
N ARG A 22 -11.59 -0.12 -0.02
CA ARG A 22 -13.02 -0.31 -0.33
C ARG A 22 -13.89 -0.83 0.82
N GLN A 23 -13.34 -1.54 1.80
CA GLN A 23 -14.12 -2.25 2.83
C GLN A 23 -15.02 -1.34 3.67
N HIS A 24 -14.80 -0.03 3.65
CA HIS A 24 -15.56 0.94 4.44
C HIS A 24 -16.50 1.85 3.62
N HIS A 25 -16.56 1.72 2.29
CA HIS A 25 -17.52 2.50 1.51
C HIS A 25 -18.91 1.87 1.56
N THR A 26 -19.93 2.69 1.81
CA THR A 26 -21.31 2.23 1.67
C THR A 26 -21.60 1.87 0.21
N ALA A 27 -22.62 1.03 0.00
CA ALA A 27 -23.07 0.68 -1.35
C ALA A 27 -23.47 1.94 -2.16
N ALA A 28 -24.08 2.92 -1.48
CA ALA A 28 -24.43 4.21 -2.07
C ALA A 28 -23.20 5.01 -2.53
N ASP A 29 -22.15 5.09 -1.70
CA ASP A 29 -20.91 5.79 -2.05
C ASP A 29 -20.19 5.12 -3.22
N THR A 30 -20.20 3.79 -3.25
CA THR A 30 -19.61 3.02 -4.35
C THR A 30 -20.30 3.34 -5.68
N VAL A 31 -21.63 3.40 -5.67
CA VAL A 31 -22.43 3.74 -6.86
C VAL A 31 -22.17 5.19 -7.29
N LEU A 32 -22.19 6.14 -6.36
CA LEU A 32 -21.96 7.56 -6.66
C LEU A 32 -20.55 7.81 -7.21
N LYS A 33 -19.52 7.21 -6.61
CA LYS A 33 -18.13 7.29 -7.09
C LYS A 33 -17.97 6.64 -8.47
N SER A 34 -18.63 5.52 -8.73
CA SER A 34 -18.62 4.86 -10.04
C SER A 34 -19.27 5.75 -11.11
N PHE A 35 -20.38 6.43 -10.80
CA PHE A 35 -21.00 7.40 -11.71
C PHE A 35 -20.11 8.63 -11.95
N ALA A 36 -19.42 9.13 -10.93
CA ALA A 36 -18.48 10.24 -11.08
C ALA A 36 -17.35 9.92 -12.08
N PHE A 37 -16.78 8.71 -12.03
CA PHE A 37 -15.79 8.27 -13.03
C PHE A 37 -16.41 7.96 -14.40
N GLY A 38 -17.64 7.45 -14.45
CA GLY A 38 -18.38 7.21 -15.70
C GLY A 38 -18.80 8.49 -16.44
N LEU A 39 -18.96 9.61 -15.74
CA LEU A 39 -19.20 10.92 -16.34
C LEU A 39 -18.06 11.35 -17.28
N PHE A 40 -16.81 11.03 -16.94
CA PHE A 40 -15.66 11.27 -17.83
C PHE A 40 -15.77 10.46 -19.13
N ALA A 41 -16.10 9.16 -19.05
CA ALA A 41 -16.35 8.34 -20.23
C ALA A 41 -17.49 8.90 -21.07
N THR A 42 -18.57 9.35 -20.44
CA THR A 42 -19.75 9.92 -21.11
C THR A 42 -19.42 11.24 -21.82
N ALA A 43 -18.60 12.10 -21.21
CA ALA A 43 -18.14 13.35 -21.80
C ALA A 43 -17.29 13.10 -23.05
N ILE A 44 -16.39 12.11 -23.00
CA ILE A 44 -15.52 11.72 -24.13
C ILE A 44 -16.36 11.14 -25.28
N MET A 45 -17.33 10.28 -24.98
CA MET A 45 -18.21 9.71 -26.03
C MET A 45 -19.07 10.76 -26.73
N LYS A 46 -19.32 11.91 -26.09
CA LYS A 46 -20.00 13.07 -26.68
C LYS A 46 -19.07 14.05 -27.39
N TRP A 47 -17.75 13.91 -27.25
CA TRP A 47 -16.77 14.81 -27.86
C TRP A 47 -16.48 14.41 -29.31
N GLY A 48 -17.16 15.09 -30.24
CA GLY A 48 -16.76 15.38 -31.64
C GLY A 48 -16.46 14.24 -32.62
N TYR A 49 -15.84 13.14 -32.21
CA TYR A 49 -15.33 12.08 -33.09
C TYR A 49 -15.92 10.72 -32.69
N GLN A 50 -16.90 10.26 -33.48
CA GLN A 50 -17.65 9.04 -33.20
C GLN A 50 -17.27 7.92 -34.17
N HIS A 51 -16.16 7.25 -33.88
CA HIS A 51 -15.82 6.00 -34.55
C HIS A 51 -16.37 4.84 -33.70
N PRO A 52 -17.21 3.94 -34.25
CA PRO A 52 -18.01 3.00 -33.48
C PRO A 52 -17.21 2.05 -32.58
N VAL A 53 -15.96 1.76 -32.94
CA VAL A 53 -15.06 0.88 -32.17
C VAL A 53 -13.99 1.64 -31.37
N PHE A 54 -13.48 2.75 -31.89
CA PHE A 54 -12.37 3.47 -31.25
C PHE A 54 -12.85 4.35 -30.09
N THR A 55 -14.00 5.01 -30.24
CA THR A 55 -14.58 5.88 -29.22
C THR A 55 -14.83 5.15 -27.87
N PRO A 56 -15.43 3.94 -27.81
CA PRO A 56 -15.61 3.25 -26.53
C PRO A 56 -14.29 2.75 -25.93
N LEU A 57 -13.31 2.37 -26.74
CA LEU A 57 -12.00 1.90 -26.26
C LEU A 57 -11.20 3.05 -25.64
N VAL A 58 -11.18 4.21 -26.30
CA VAL A 58 -10.57 5.44 -25.77
C VAL A 58 -11.28 5.90 -24.49
N ALA A 59 -12.62 5.87 -24.47
CA ALA A 59 -13.39 6.24 -23.28
C ALA A 59 -13.08 5.34 -22.07
N LEU A 60 -12.93 4.03 -22.30
CA LEU A 60 -12.54 3.08 -21.25
C LEU A 60 -11.12 3.38 -20.75
N SER A 61 -10.14 3.49 -21.65
CA SER A 61 -8.75 3.77 -21.28
C SER A 61 -8.60 5.08 -20.50
N LEU A 62 -9.27 6.15 -20.93
CA LEU A 62 -9.18 7.44 -20.23
C LEU A 62 -9.84 7.41 -18.85
N SER A 63 -10.96 6.69 -18.68
CA SER A 63 -11.55 6.48 -17.35
C SER A 63 -10.61 5.73 -16.42
N LEU A 64 -9.89 4.71 -16.90
CA LEU A 64 -8.90 4.00 -16.10
C LEU A 64 -7.73 4.93 -15.72
N VAL A 65 -7.20 5.69 -16.67
CA VAL A 65 -6.15 6.68 -16.42
C VAL A 65 -6.61 7.73 -15.42
N ALA A 66 -7.85 8.22 -15.51
CA ALA A 66 -8.42 9.15 -14.54
C ALA A 66 -8.48 8.53 -13.13
N GLY A 67 -8.86 7.26 -13.00
CA GLY A 67 -8.83 6.52 -11.74
C GLY A 67 -7.41 6.39 -11.15
N ILE A 68 -6.41 6.10 -12.00
CA ILE A 68 -5.00 6.04 -11.63
C ILE A 68 -4.50 7.42 -11.19
N CYS A 69 -4.74 8.46 -11.98
CA CYS A 69 -4.37 9.84 -11.67
C CYS A 69 -5.02 10.33 -10.37
N TRP A 70 -6.28 9.96 -10.12
CA TRP A 70 -6.95 10.27 -8.87
C TRP A 70 -6.26 9.59 -7.68
N ARG A 71 -5.89 8.32 -7.81
CA ARG A 71 -5.17 7.59 -6.77
C ARG A 71 -3.79 8.17 -6.49
N LEU A 72 -3.03 8.48 -7.54
CA LEU A 72 -1.65 8.95 -7.42
C LEU A 72 -1.56 10.40 -6.94
N PHE A 73 -2.44 11.27 -7.45
CA PHE A 73 -2.34 12.73 -7.23
C PHE A 73 -3.59 13.32 -6.60
N GLY A 74 -4.78 12.89 -7.05
CA GLY A 74 -6.05 13.47 -6.62
C GLY A 74 -6.29 13.35 -5.12
N MET A 75 -6.04 12.18 -4.54
CA MET A 75 -6.19 11.94 -3.10
C MET A 75 -5.26 12.85 -2.28
N ALA A 76 -3.98 12.94 -2.65
CA ALA A 76 -3.01 13.79 -1.96
C ALA A 76 -3.34 15.29 -2.11
N ALA A 77 -3.74 15.72 -3.31
CA ALA A 77 -4.14 17.10 -3.56
C ALA A 77 -5.41 17.47 -2.78
N TRP A 78 -6.42 16.60 -2.76
CA TRP A 78 -7.65 16.79 -2.00
C TRP A 78 -7.38 16.90 -0.50
N GLN A 79 -6.56 16.00 0.05
CA GLN A 79 -6.11 16.09 1.44
C GLN A 79 -5.36 17.39 1.72
N SER A 80 -4.47 17.82 0.82
CA SER A 80 -3.74 19.08 0.98
C SER A 80 -4.68 20.29 0.97
N VAL A 81 -5.70 20.29 0.12
CA VAL A 81 -6.72 21.34 0.08
C VAL A 81 -7.51 21.37 1.39
N MET A 82 -8.01 20.21 1.85
CA MET A 82 -8.77 20.14 3.10
C MET A 82 -7.95 20.60 4.32
N ARG A 83 -6.67 20.22 4.39
CA ARG A 83 -5.75 20.65 5.45
C ARG A 83 -5.48 22.14 5.39
N ASN A 84 -5.24 22.70 4.21
CA ASN A 84 -4.98 24.13 4.05
C ASN A 84 -6.23 24.99 4.33
N SER A 85 -7.42 24.45 4.03
CA SER A 85 -8.71 25.09 4.31
C SER A 85 -9.16 24.93 5.77
N ARG A 86 -8.39 24.25 6.63
CA ARG A 86 -8.69 23.98 8.06
C ARG A 86 -10.05 23.31 8.29
N VAL A 87 -10.59 22.62 7.27
CA VAL A 87 -11.91 21.99 7.35
C VAL A 87 -11.85 20.73 8.20
N SER A 88 -10.84 19.89 7.99
CA SER A 88 -10.70 18.63 8.70
C SER A 88 -9.25 18.14 8.68
N TRP A 89 -8.83 17.53 9.80
CA TRP A 89 -7.61 16.71 9.90
C TRP A 89 -7.92 15.21 9.77
N SER A 90 -9.18 14.84 9.59
CA SER A 90 -9.61 13.47 9.34
C SER A 90 -9.40 13.14 7.87
N ASP A 91 -8.62 12.10 7.59
CA ASP A 91 -8.21 11.72 6.23
C ASP A 91 -9.26 10.85 5.50
N ASP A 92 -10.47 10.72 6.06
CA ASP A 92 -11.55 9.81 5.63
C ASP A 92 -11.11 8.33 5.57
N ILE A 93 -9.93 8.04 6.16
CA ILE A 93 -9.38 6.70 6.31
C ILE A 93 -9.93 6.12 7.61
N PRO A 94 -10.58 4.95 7.56
CA PRO A 94 -11.41 4.44 8.65
C PRO A 94 -10.63 4.09 9.91
N THR A 95 -9.32 3.81 9.79
CA THR A 95 -8.46 3.53 10.94
C THR A 95 -7.09 4.18 10.78
N ALA A 96 -6.49 4.60 11.90
CA ALA A 96 -5.11 5.08 11.92
C ALA A 96 -4.12 4.01 11.40
N TRP A 97 -4.43 2.73 11.62
CA TRP A 97 -3.69 1.59 11.08
C TRP A 97 -3.63 1.60 9.56
N LEU A 98 -4.78 1.78 8.88
CA LEU A 98 -4.83 1.84 7.41
C LEU A 98 -4.16 3.11 6.86
N SER A 99 -4.20 4.21 7.62
CA SER A 99 -3.51 5.44 7.23
C SER A 99 -2.00 5.22 7.18
N ILE A 100 -1.46 4.50 8.18
CA ILE A 100 -0.02 4.23 8.29
C ILE A 100 0.44 3.11 7.33
N THR A 101 -0.36 2.05 7.16
CA THR A 101 0.11 0.82 6.47
C THR A 101 -0.33 0.70 5.02
N ALA A 102 -1.51 1.23 4.67
CA ALA A 102 -2.09 1.05 3.34
C ALA A 102 -2.02 2.31 2.46
N THR A 103 -1.82 3.48 3.05
CA THR A 103 -1.95 4.76 2.33
C THR A 103 -0.62 5.29 1.82
N ASP A 104 0.48 5.13 2.56
CA ASP A 104 1.79 5.65 2.15
C ASP A 104 2.82 4.53 1.96
N THR A 105 2.97 4.10 0.71
CA THR A 105 3.94 3.06 0.32
C THR A 105 5.35 3.60 0.06
N ARG A 106 5.54 4.93 0.17
CA ARG A 106 6.86 5.56 -0.07
C ARG A 106 7.85 5.25 1.04
N TYR A 107 7.34 5.03 2.25
CA TYR A 107 8.16 4.74 3.41
C TYR A 107 8.23 3.23 3.63
N ARG A 108 9.46 2.69 3.61
CA ARG A 108 9.66 1.28 3.89
C ARG A 108 9.83 1.08 5.40
N PRO A 109 9.10 0.15 6.03
CA PRO A 109 9.34 -0.19 7.43
C PRO A 109 10.75 -0.76 7.55
N SER A 110 11.51 -0.29 8.53
CA SER A 110 12.89 -0.70 8.83
C SER A 110 12.98 -1.59 10.05
N GLN A 111 12.06 -1.41 11.01
CA GLN A 111 11.98 -2.17 12.24
C GLN A 111 10.50 -2.35 12.59
N VAL A 112 10.13 -3.53 13.06
CA VAL A 112 8.76 -3.85 13.48
C VAL A 112 8.82 -4.54 14.84
N VAL A 113 8.04 -4.05 15.79
CA VAL A 113 7.91 -4.62 17.13
C VAL A 113 6.43 -4.85 17.43
N ILE A 114 6.08 -6.03 17.92
CA ILE A 114 4.70 -6.42 18.18
C ILE A 114 4.60 -7.00 19.58
N ASP A 115 3.80 -6.36 20.42
CA ASP A 115 3.41 -6.95 21.70
C ASP A 115 2.21 -7.87 21.47
N VAL A 116 2.39 -9.13 21.84
CA VAL A 116 1.40 -10.18 21.70
C VAL A 116 0.70 -10.41 23.04
N GLU A 117 -0.56 -10.85 22.97
CA GLU A 117 -1.26 -11.36 24.14
C GLU A 117 -0.45 -12.46 24.84
N GLY A 118 -0.41 -12.43 26.17
CA GLY A 118 0.46 -13.28 26.98
C GLY A 118 1.84 -12.69 27.31
N GLY A 119 2.10 -11.43 26.95
CA GLY A 119 3.27 -10.68 27.44
C GLY A 119 4.58 -10.93 26.69
N ARG A 120 4.50 -11.55 25.51
CA ARG A 120 5.64 -11.72 24.60
C ARG A 120 5.74 -10.52 23.68
N THR A 121 6.95 -10.09 23.36
CA THR A 121 7.20 -9.07 22.33
C THR A 121 8.02 -9.67 21.20
N LEU A 122 7.53 -9.60 19.98
CA LEU A 122 8.20 -10.11 18.79
C LEU A 122 8.80 -8.93 18.02
N MET A 123 10.05 -9.06 17.57
CA MET A 123 10.77 -7.99 16.91
C MET A 123 11.46 -8.47 15.64
N CYS A 124 11.46 -7.61 14.63
CA CYS A 124 12.36 -7.65 13.48
C CYS A 124 13.21 -6.38 13.56
N ASP A 125 14.48 -6.55 13.88
CA ASP A 125 15.38 -5.40 14.11
C ASP A 125 15.72 -4.65 12.81
N ASP A 126 15.99 -5.40 11.75
CA ASP A 126 16.20 -4.89 10.40
C ASP A 126 15.41 -5.68 9.37
N THR A 127 14.46 -5.03 8.73
CA THR A 127 13.60 -5.61 7.69
C THR A 127 14.27 -5.60 6.30
N ARG A 128 15.33 -4.79 6.08
CA ARG A 128 15.95 -4.61 4.77
C ARG A 128 16.50 -5.91 4.15
N PRO A 129 17.09 -6.85 4.90
CA PRO A 129 17.53 -8.14 4.36
C PRO A 129 16.40 -8.97 3.74
N TYR A 130 15.15 -8.69 4.12
CA TYR A 130 13.95 -9.40 3.68
C TYR A 130 13.16 -8.65 2.61
N ALA A 131 13.71 -7.58 2.04
CA ALA A 131 13.03 -6.77 1.02
C ALA A 131 12.63 -7.60 -0.21
N ASP A 132 13.48 -8.54 -0.62
CA ASP A 132 13.29 -9.41 -1.79
C ASP A 132 12.74 -10.80 -1.43
N ALA A 133 12.35 -11.01 -0.16
CA ALA A 133 11.74 -12.26 0.25
C ALA A 133 10.35 -12.45 -0.41
N PRO A 134 9.81 -13.67 -0.51
CA PRO A 134 8.59 -13.95 -1.30
C PRO A 134 7.35 -13.12 -0.93
N HIS A 135 7.30 -12.64 0.31
CA HIS A 135 6.20 -11.84 0.86
C HIS A 135 6.60 -10.40 1.19
N GLY A 136 7.75 -9.96 0.68
CA GLY A 136 8.40 -8.72 1.10
C GLY A 136 8.83 -8.77 2.57
N PRO A 137 9.21 -7.63 3.16
CA PRO A 137 9.76 -7.56 4.52
C PRO A 137 8.71 -7.79 5.62
N CYS A 138 7.47 -7.38 5.38
CA CYS A 138 6.35 -7.55 6.29
C CYS A 138 5.01 -7.32 5.56
N ILE A 139 3.95 -7.94 6.07
CA ILE A 139 2.57 -7.77 5.62
C ILE A 139 1.75 -7.20 6.77
N PHE A 140 1.02 -6.12 6.49
CA PHE A 140 0.04 -5.52 7.39
C PHE A 140 -1.38 -5.80 6.85
N GLY A 141 -2.11 -6.65 7.54
CA GLY A 141 -3.51 -6.96 7.23
C GLY A 141 -4.42 -5.80 7.56
N ALA A 142 -5.43 -5.54 6.73
CA ALA A 142 -6.42 -4.48 6.97
C ALA A 142 -7.23 -4.70 8.27
N ASP A 143 -7.33 -5.95 8.71
CA ASP A 143 -7.95 -6.40 9.95
C ASP A 143 -7.07 -6.19 11.20
N GLY A 144 -5.82 -5.77 11.03
CA GLY A 144 -4.84 -5.60 12.10
C GLY A 144 -3.93 -6.81 12.32
N GLY A 145 -4.08 -7.88 11.53
CA GLY A 145 -3.13 -9.00 11.53
C GLY A 145 -1.77 -8.57 10.95
N VAL A 146 -0.68 -9.19 11.40
CA VAL A 146 0.67 -8.84 10.93
C VAL A 146 1.47 -10.09 10.66
N ALA A 147 2.19 -10.12 9.53
CA ALA A 147 3.17 -11.16 9.23
C ALA A 147 4.55 -10.55 8.95
N PHE A 148 5.59 -11.03 9.61
CA PHE A 148 6.94 -10.50 9.48
C PHE A 148 8.01 -11.50 9.99
N TYR A 149 9.28 -11.22 9.70
CA TYR A 149 10.41 -12.09 10.08
C TYR A 149 10.88 -11.75 11.49
N VAL A 150 10.60 -12.63 12.45
CA VAL A 150 10.94 -12.40 13.86
C VAL A 150 12.41 -12.73 14.12
N THR A 151 13.25 -11.70 14.26
CA THR A 151 14.68 -11.84 14.56
C THR A 151 14.93 -11.97 16.06
N SER A 152 14.08 -11.39 16.90
CA SER A 152 14.21 -11.45 18.35
C SER A 152 12.84 -11.53 19.03
N GLU A 153 12.77 -12.22 20.15
CA GLU A 153 11.57 -12.35 20.99
C GLU A 153 11.91 -11.98 22.43
N PHE A 154 11.17 -11.05 23.03
CA PHE A 154 11.22 -10.80 24.46
C PHE A 154 10.21 -11.69 25.17
N ARG A 155 10.70 -12.52 26.08
CA ARG A 155 9.87 -13.43 26.88
C ARG A 155 10.53 -13.64 28.24
N ASP A 156 9.71 -13.69 29.29
CA ASP A 156 10.16 -13.98 30.66
C ASP A 156 11.27 -13.03 31.18
N GLY A 157 11.32 -11.80 30.66
CA GLY A 157 12.28 -10.77 31.08
C GLY A 157 13.56 -10.71 30.24
N GLU A 158 13.72 -11.58 29.24
CA GLU A 158 14.93 -11.68 28.42
C GLU A 158 14.62 -11.61 26.92
N TRP A 159 15.57 -11.07 26.15
CA TRP A 159 15.54 -11.11 24.69
C TRP A 159 16.21 -12.40 24.19
N ILE A 160 15.50 -13.10 23.32
CA ILE A 160 15.93 -14.34 22.68
C ILE A 160 16.09 -14.05 21.19
N ASP A 161 17.30 -14.18 20.66
CA ASP A 161 17.57 -13.99 19.23
C ASP A 161 17.33 -15.29 18.45
N HIS A 162 16.60 -15.17 17.34
CA HIS A 162 16.33 -16.25 16.39
C HIS A 162 17.35 -16.17 15.26
N GLN A 163 18.25 -17.16 15.18
CA GLN A 163 19.27 -17.22 14.11
C GLN A 163 18.80 -17.99 12.87
N ASP A 164 17.72 -18.76 12.99
CA ASP A 164 17.18 -19.63 11.94
C ASP A 164 16.12 -18.93 11.06
N VAL A 165 16.04 -17.59 11.12
CA VAL A 165 15.07 -16.81 10.34
C VAL A 165 15.37 -16.88 8.84
N ARG A 166 16.65 -16.96 8.46
CA ARG A 166 17.06 -17.26 7.08
C ARG A 166 17.79 -18.59 7.07
N HIS A 167 17.26 -19.56 6.33
CA HIS A 167 17.86 -20.88 6.21
C HIS A 167 18.31 -21.16 4.77
N PRO A 168 19.58 -21.52 4.52
CA PRO A 168 20.12 -21.68 3.16
C PRO A 168 19.36 -22.67 2.27
N THR A 169 18.74 -23.69 2.86
CA THR A 169 18.03 -24.74 2.12
C THR A 169 16.51 -24.72 2.31
N GLN A 170 15.99 -23.99 3.30
CA GLN A 170 14.57 -23.97 3.64
C GLN A 170 13.91 -22.61 3.36
N GLY A 171 14.72 -21.58 3.07
CA GLY A 171 14.26 -20.22 2.82
C GLY A 171 14.10 -19.41 4.09
N ASP A 172 13.34 -18.32 3.97
CA ASP A 172 13.12 -17.35 5.05
C ASP A 172 11.85 -17.70 5.85
N LYS A 173 11.95 -17.72 7.19
CA LYS A 173 10.86 -18.05 8.12
C LYS A 173 10.05 -16.80 8.47
N ILE A 174 8.84 -16.71 7.93
CA ILE A 174 7.87 -15.65 8.26
C ILE A 174 6.92 -16.11 9.37
N THR A 175 6.61 -15.23 10.31
CA THR A 175 5.67 -15.49 11.41
C THR A 175 4.41 -14.65 11.21
N TYR A 176 3.25 -15.29 11.25
CA TYR A 176 1.94 -14.61 11.22
C TYR A 176 1.35 -14.51 12.64
N ILE A 177 0.84 -13.33 12.98
CA ILE A 177 0.15 -13.05 14.23
C ILE A 177 -1.25 -12.54 13.88
N PRO A 178 -2.31 -13.24 14.35
CA PRO A 178 -3.68 -12.82 14.09
C PRO A 178 -4.00 -11.54 14.85
N ALA A 179 -4.88 -10.71 14.28
CA ALA A 179 -5.29 -9.43 14.87
C ALA A 179 -5.76 -9.55 16.33
N SER A 180 -6.45 -10.66 16.66
CA SER A 180 -6.93 -10.92 18.03
C SER A 180 -5.83 -11.06 19.07
N ALA A 181 -4.62 -11.42 18.65
CA ALA A 181 -3.47 -11.60 19.54
C ALA A 181 -2.55 -10.37 19.58
N VAL A 182 -2.75 -9.38 18.70
CA VAL A 182 -1.94 -8.16 18.65
C VAL A 182 -2.44 -7.17 19.69
N LYS A 183 -1.59 -6.82 20.65
CA LYS A 183 -1.88 -5.79 21.67
C LYS A 183 -1.41 -4.41 21.22
N ARG A 184 -0.23 -4.34 20.62
CA ARG A 184 0.41 -3.10 20.17
C ARG A 184 1.38 -3.40 19.03
N VAL A 185 1.44 -2.50 18.06
CA VAL A 185 2.41 -2.54 16.97
C VAL A 185 3.22 -1.25 16.99
N GLU A 186 4.55 -1.37 16.98
CA GLU A 186 5.47 -0.27 16.81
C GLU A 186 6.21 -0.47 15.47
N ILE A 187 6.24 0.57 14.64
CA ILE A 187 6.88 0.53 13.33
C ILE A 187 7.84 1.70 13.23
N ARG A 188 9.08 1.40 12.86
CA ARG A 188 10.05 2.42 12.45
C ARG A 188 10.12 2.43 10.93
N TYR A 189 10.10 3.61 10.33
CA TYR A 189 10.24 3.77 8.89
C TYR A 189 11.64 4.27 8.53
N TRP A 190 12.19 3.72 7.46
CA TRP A 190 13.39 4.27 6.83
C TRP A 190 13.03 5.43 5.90
N THR A 191 13.83 6.48 5.94
CA THR A 191 13.77 7.60 4.98
C THR A 191 15.13 7.81 4.31
N GLU A 192 15.17 8.43 3.14
CA GLU A 192 16.43 8.75 2.45
C GLU A 192 17.38 9.62 3.31
N ALA A 193 16.84 10.44 4.21
CA ALA A 193 17.62 11.20 5.18
C ALA A 193 18.45 10.28 6.10
N ASN A 194 17.92 9.10 6.44
CA ASN A 194 18.62 8.12 7.28
C ASN A 194 19.82 7.50 6.55
N GLY A 195 19.70 7.28 5.23
CA GLY A 195 20.80 6.78 4.39
C GLY A 195 21.97 7.76 4.32
N ARG A 196 21.67 9.07 4.30
CA ARG A 196 22.71 10.12 4.34
C ARG A 196 23.40 10.22 5.71
N ALA A 197 22.69 9.86 6.78
CA ALA A 197 23.21 9.89 8.15
C ALA A 197 24.01 8.63 8.54
N SER A 198 23.91 7.54 7.76
CA SER A 198 24.65 6.28 7.98
C SER A 198 25.66 6.04 6.85
N PRO A 199 26.85 6.69 6.87
CA PRO A 199 27.91 6.42 5.90
C PRO A 199 28.51 5.04 6.19
N GLY A 200 27.90 3.99 5.64
CA GLY A 200 28.41 2.62 5.78
C GLY A 200 27.46 1.47 5.45
N ALA A 201 26.17 1.72 5.16
CA ALA A 201 25.22 0.65 4.84
C ALA A 201 24.79 0.68 3.37
N VAL A 202 25.43 -0.21 2.60
CA VAL A 202 25.04 -0.75 1.29
C VAL A 202 25.29 0.15 0.08
N GLU A 203 26.54 0.08 -0.41
CA GLU A 203 26.87 0.24 -1.82
C GLU A 203 26.33 -1.00 -2.56
N THR A 204 25.11 -0.93 -3.09
CA THR A 204 24.68 -1.85 -4.16
C THR A 204 25.52 -1.52 -5.38
N THR A 205 26.58 -2.29 -5.58
CA THR A 205 27.31 -2.36 -6.84
C THR A 205 26.37 -3.00 -7.87
N GLU A 206 25.77 -2.17 -8.70
CA GLU A 206 25.18 -2.58 -9.96
C GLU A 206 26.31 -3.16 -10.84
N PRO A 207 26.25 -4.40 -11.34
CA PRO A 207 27.30 -4.89 -12.22
C PRO A 207 27.19 -4.14 -13.54
N ALA A 208 28.20 -3.32 -13.82
CA ALA A 208 28.40 -2.69 -15.11
C ALA A 208 28.38 -3.78 -16.20
N GLY A 209 27.44 -3.65 -17.13
CA GLY A 209 27.36 -4.49 -18.32
C GLY A 209 28.68 -4.48 -19.06
N GLU A 210 29.30 -5.65 -19.13
CA GLU A 210 30.48 -5.95 -19.92
C GLU A 210 30.07 -5.90 -21.41
N ALA A 211 30.34 -4.77 -22.05
CA ALA A 211 30.28 -4.64 -23.49
C ALA A 211 31.48 -5.39 -24.09
N THR A 212 31.22 -6.57 -24.67
CA THR A 212 32.14 -7.23 -25.59
C THR A 212 31.57 -7.15 -27.00
N ALA A 213 32.17 -6.30 -27.82
CA ALA A 213 32.21 -6.36 -29.28
C ALA A 213 33.60 -5.88 -29.72
#